data_AF-A0A7X8X2U0-F1
#
_entry.id   AF-A0A7X8X2U0-F1
#
_cell.length_a   1.000
_cell.length_b   1.000
_cell.length_c   1.000
_cell.angle_alpha   90.00
_cell.angle_beta   90.00
_cell.angle_gamma   90.00
#
_symmetry.space_group_name_H-M   'P 1'
#
loop_
_entity.id
_entity.type
_entity.pdbx_description
1 polymer ?
#
loop_
_entity_poly.entity_id
_entity_poly.type
_entity_poly.pdbx_seq_one_letter_code
_entity_poly.pdbx_strand_id
1 'polypeptide(L)'
;MHSLELVSIDKANAEMIEYAVHENTHILDKSLAEIKFPNDVLINAIIRNDELITPSGDTKIEAGDILYILASRKSKKELIQLLKKNKKASSFNQFSHS
;
A
#
# COMPACT_ATOMS: atom_id res chain seq x y z
N MET A 1 -11.44 -15.44 -17.23
CA MET A 1 -10.81 -15.39 -15.89
C MET A 1 -9.35 -15.11 -16.08
N HIS A 2 -8.87 -13.90 -15.76
CA HIS A 2 -7.45 -13.63 -15.65
C HIS A 2 -7.02 -14.08 -14.25
N SER A 3 -6.28 -15.18 -14.17
CA SER A 3 -5.66 -15.65 -12.93
C SER A 3 -4.45 -14.76 -12.64
N LEU A 4 -4.45 -14.09 -11.49
CA LEU A 4 -3.21 -13.53 -10.94
C LEU A 4 -2.49 -14.69 -10.23
N GLU A 5 -1.47 -15.27 -10.84
CA GLU A 5 -0.63 -16.26 -10.18
C GLU A 5 0.45 -15.56 -9.35
N LEU A 6 0.37 -15.68 -8.04
CA LEU A 6 1.34 -15.15 -7.10
C LEU A 6 2.53 -16.10 -6.99
N VAL A 7 3.57 -15.87 -7.80
CA VAL A 7 4.82 -16.65 -7.75
C VAL A 7 5.77 -16.01 -6.75
N SER A 8 6.21 -16.79 -5.75
CA SER A 8 7.27 -16.36 -4.83
C SER A 8 8.60 -16.32 -5.59
N ILE A 9 9.16 -15.13 -5.78
CA ILE A 9 10.42 -14.96 -6.51
C ILE A 9 11.59 -15.11 -5.52
N ASP A 10 11.75 -16.31 -4.98
CA ASP A 10 12.74 -16.61 -3.92
C ASP A 10 14.18 -16.33 -4.37
N LYS A 11 14.47 -16.43 -5.69
CA LYS A 11 15.77 -16.07 -6.27
C LYS A 11 15.99 -14.56 -6.45
N ALA A 12 14.95 -13.74 -6.49
CA ALA A 12 15.07 -12.30 -6.75
C ALA A 12 15.06 -11.45 -5.47
N ASN A 13 15.07 -12.05 -4.27
CA ASN A 13 14.98 -11.35 -2.98
C ASN A 13 13.76 -10.41 -2.88
N ALA A 14 12.68 -10.72 -3.61
CA ALA A 14 11.45 -9.94 -3.66
C ALA A 14 10.24 -10.81 -3.33
N GLU A 15 9.24 -10.22 -2.69
CA GLU A 15 8.03 -10.88 -2.24
C GLU A 15 6.82 -10.09 -2.70
N MET A 16 5.77 -10.79 -3.12
CA MET A 16 4.48 -10.19 -3.44
C MET A 16 3.60 -10.17 -2.18
N ILE A 17 2.98 -9.03 -1.93
CA ILE A 17 2.18 -8.74 -0.75
C ILE A 17 0.82 -8.26 -1.22
N GLU A 18 -0.24 -8.89 -0.71
CA GLU A 18 -1.61 -8.42 -0.87
C GLU A 18 -1.99 -7.58 0.35
N TYR A 19 -2.55 -6.39 0.11
CA TYR A 19 -2.99 -5.49 1.17
C TYR A 19 -4.38 -4.93 0.89
N ALA A 20 -5.33 -5.27 1.78
CA ALA A 20 -6.68 -4.70 1.78
C ALA A 20 -6.69 -3.33 2.47
N VAL A 21 -7.20 -2.33 1.78
CA VAL A 21 -7.32 -0.96 2.30
C VAL A 21 -8.62 -0.82 3.08
N HIS A 22 -8.51 -0.43 4.34
CA HIS A 22 -9.64 -0.17 5.23
C HIS A 22 -9.83 1.34 5.47
N GLU A 23 -11.01 1.76 5.90
CA GLU A 23 -11.35 3.18 6.13
C GLU A 23 -10.43 3.93 7.11
N ASN A 24 -9.76 3.20 8.01
CA ASN A 24 -8.88 3.77 9.04
C ASN A 24 -7.40 3.84 8.63
N THR A 25 -7.08 3.36 7.43
CA THR A 25 -5.73 3.31 6.89
C THR A 25 -5.18 4.72 6.63
N HIS A 26 -3.91 4.97 6.98
CA HIS A 26 -3.28 6.30 6.86
C HIS A 26 -3.02 6.76 5.40
N ILE A 27 -3.00 5.84 4.44
CA ILE A 27 -2.75 6.14 3.02
C ILE A 27 -4.04 6.37 2.22
N LEU A 28 -5.21 6.31 2.87
CA LEU A 28 -6.50 6.57 2.24
C LEU A 28 -6.56 7.99 1.63
N ASP A 29 -7.21 8.12 0.49
CA ASP A 29 -7.44 9.35 -0.29
C ASP A 29 -6.18 10.00 -0.87
N LYS A 30 -5.01 9.38 -0.70
CA LYS A 30 -3.75 9.82 -1.29
C LYS A 30 -3.54 9.15 -2.63
N SER A 31 -2.98 9.90 -3.57
CA SER A 31 -2.38 9.33 -4.78
C SER A 31 -1.10 8.55 -4.46
N LEU A 32 -0.74 7.61 -5.32
CA LEU A 32 0.50 6.83 -5.14
C LEU A 32 1.75 7.73 -5.09
N ALA A 33 1.77 8.84 -5.84
CA ALA A 33 2.86 9.80 -5.84
C ALA A 33 3.00 10.59 -4.52
N GLU A 34 1.90 10.76 -3.76
CA GLU A 34 1.91 11.45 -2.46
C GLU A 34 2.43 10.55 -1.33
N ILE A 35 2.48 9.24 -1.54
CA ILE A 35 2.89 8.27 -0.53
C ILE A 35 4.39 8.03 -0.63
N LYS A 36 5.10 8.29 0.47
CA LYS A 36 6.51 7.93 0.61
C LYS A 36 6.64 6.45 0.91
N PHE A 37 6.68 5.64 -0.13
CA PHE A 37 7.01 4.22 -0.01
C PHE A 37 8.49 4.03 0.31
N PRO A 38 8.85 2.94 1.02
CA PRO A 38 10.24 2.51 1.14
C PRO A 38 10.86 2.27 -0.24
N ASN A 39 12.19 2.33 -0.33
CA ASN A 39 12.90 1.92 -1.54
C ASN A 39 12.57 0.46 -1.89
N ASP A 40 12.67 0.12 -3.18
CA ASP A 40 12.42 -1.24 -3.69
C ASP A 40 11.00 -1.78 -3.37
N VAL A 41 10.01 -0.89 -3.48
CA VAL A 41 8.57 -1.20 -3.39
C VAL A 41 7.88 -0.74 -4.68
N LEU A 42 7.03 -1.62 -5.23
CA LEU A 42 6.26 -1.36 -6.44
C LEU A 42 4.80 -1.80 -6.24
N ILE A 43 3.86 -0.87 -6.45
CA ILE A 43 2.44 -1.21 -6.57
C ILE A 43 2.21 -1.68 -8.00
N ASN A 44 1.92 -2.96 -8.19
CA ASN A 44 1.80 -3.56 -9.54
C ASN A 44 0.36 -3.50 -10.05
N ALA A 45 -0.60 -3.67 -9.14
CA ALA A 45 -2.02 -3.70 -9.46
C ALA A 45 -2.84 -3.23 -8.27
N ILE A 46 -4.00 -2.67 -8.59
CA ILE A 46 -5.07 -2.41 -7.63
C ILE A 46 -6.31 -3.16 -8.14
N ILE A 47 -6.95 -3.93 -7.27
CA ILE A 47 -8.30 -4.46 -7.55
C ILE A 47 -9.30 -3.59 -6.82
N ARG A 48 -10.26 -3.04 -7.56
CA ARG A 48 -11.33 -2.21 -7.03
C ARG A 48 -12.63 -2.61 -7.70
N ASN A 49 -13.66 -2.90 -6.90
CA ASN A 49 -14.96 -3.35 -7.43
C ASN A 49 -14.82 -4.51 -8.42
N ASP A 50 -13.96 -5.48 -8.11
CA ASP A 50 -13.62 -6.64 -8.95
C ASP A 50 -12.94 -6.30 -10.31
N GLU A 51 -12.51 -5.05 -10.51
CA GLU A 51 -11.79 -4.61 -11.71
C GLU A 51 -10.29 -4.38 -11.44
N LEU A 52 -9.47 -4.77 -12.41
CA LEU A 52 -8.02 -4.52 -12.39
C LEU A 52 -7.73 -3.09 -12.85
N ILE A 53 -7.13 -2.30 -11.96
CA ILE A 53 -6.62 -0.97 -12.24
C ILE A 53 -5.09 -1.03 -12.37
N THR A 54 -4.59 -0.54 -13.50
CA THR A 54 -3.15 -0.32 -13.70
C THR A 54 -2.72 0.93 -12.93
N PRO A 55 -1.81 0.83 -11.95
CA PRO A 55 -1.45 1.96 -11.11
C PRO A 55 -0.60 2.99 -11.86
N SER A 56 -0.81 4.26 -11.52
CA SER A 56 -0.03 5.41 -11.96
C SER A 56 0.23 6.34 -10.77
N GLY A 57 1.10 7.35 -10.93
CA GLY A 57 1.37 8.32 -9.87
C GLY A 57 0.11 9.01 -9.34
N ASP A 58 -0.84 9.31 -10.23
CA ASP A 58 -2.10 10.00 -9.90
C ASP A 58 -3.20 9.07 -9.39
N THR A 59 -2.98 7.75 -9.43
CA THR A 59 -3.96 6.77 -8.95
C THR A 59 -4.18 6.97 -7.45
N LYS A 60 -5.40 7.36 -7.07
CA LYS A 60 -5.81 7.52 -5.67
C LYS A 60 -6.20 6.19 -5.04
N ILE A 61 -5.78 6.00 -3.79
CA ILE A 61 -6.16 4.85 -2.98
C ILE A 61 -7.52 5.09 -2.34
N GLU A 62 -8.42 4.11 -2.50
CA GLU A 62 -9.79 4.14 -1.98
C GLU A 62 -10.02 2.98 -1.01
N ALA A 63 -11.03 3.13 -0.13
CA ALA A 63 -11.41 2.06 0.78
C ALA A 63 -12.02 0.89 -0.02
N GLY A 64 -11.64 -0.34 0.34
CA GLY A 64 -12.02 -1.53 -0.41
C GLY A 64 -11.04 -1.90 -1.52
N ASP A 65 -10.03 -1.08 -1.81
CA ASP A 65 -8.94 -1.46 -2.71
C ASP A 65 -8.17 -2.67 -2.16
N ILE A 66 -7.76 -3.56 -3.06
CA ILE A 66 -6.77 -4.60 -2.79
C ILE A 66 -5.51 -4.25 -3.59
N LEU A 67 -4.43 -3.91 -2.89
CA LEU A 67 -3.15 -3.56 -3.49
C LEU A 67 -2.28 -4.82 -3.63
N TYR A 68 -1.77 -5.07 -4.84
CA TYR A 68 -0.72 -6.06 -5.08
C TYR A 68 0.64 -5.39 -5.16
N ILE A 69 1.46 -5.64 -4.15
CA ILE A 69 2.70 -4.91 -3.91
C ILE A 69 3.87 -5.87 -4.03
N LEU A 70 4.84 -5.55 -4.88
CA LEU A 70 6.13 -6.23 -4.90
C LEU A 70 7.09 -5.45 -4.02
N ALA A 71 7.72 -6.10 -3.05
CA ALA A 71 8.68 -5.48 -2.16
C ALA A 71 9.92 -6.37 -2.00
N SER A 72 11.09 -5.76 -1.87
CA SER A 72 12.27 -6.50 -1.46
C SER A 72 12.09 -7.06 -0.03
N ARG A 73 12.76 -8.17 0.30
CA ARG A 73 12.78 -8.72 1.67
C ARG A 73 13.21 -7.70 2.72
N LYS A 74 14.12 -6.79 2.35
CA LYS A 74 14.65 -5.74 3.23
C LYS A 74 13.59 -4.67 3.52
N SER A 75 12.81 -4.29 2.50
CA SER A 75 11.81 -3.22 2.56
C SER A 75 10.47 -3.68 3.15
N LYS A 76 10.20 -4.99 3.15
CA LYS A 76 8.94 -5.58 3.63
C LYS A 76 8.54 -5.10 5.03
N LYS A 77 9.48 -5.06 5.98
CA LYS A 77 9.19 -4.66 7.37
C LYS A 77 8.71 -3.21 7.43
N GLU A 78 9.41 -2.31 6.75
CA GLU A 78 9.08 -0.88 6.69
C GLU A 78 7.77 -0.64 5.96
N LEU A 79 7.53 -1.36 4.85
CA LEU A 79 6.28 -1.32 4.11
C LEU A 79 5.09 -1.71 5.00
N ILE A 80 5.17 -2.82 5.74
CA ILE A 80 4.09 -3.25 6.64
C ILE A 80 3.83 -2.20 7.72
N GLN A 81 4.86 -1.54 8.24
CA GLN A 81 4.72 -0.47 9.23
C GLN A 81 4.01 0.76 8.64
N LEU A 82 4.36 1.16 7.42
CA LEU A 82 3.69 2.23 6.68
C LEU A 82 2.19 1.93 6.51
N LEU A 83 1.87 0.73 6.03
CA LEU A 83 0.51 0.30 5.70
C LEU A 83 -0.38 0.13 6.94
N LYS A 84 0.19 -0.32 8.07
CA LYS A 84 -0.56 -0.51 9.33
C LYS A 84 -0.75 0.76 10.16
N LYS A 85 -0.23 1.91 9.70
CA LYS A 85 -0.40 3.17 10.43
C LYS A 85 -1.87 3.59 10.38
N ASN A 86 -2.45 3.84 11.56
CA ASN A 86 -3.84 4.30 11.68
C ASN A 86 -3.92 5.83 11.69
N LYS A 87 -4.98 6.39 11.08
CA LYS A 87 -5.23 7.84 10.98
C LYS A 87 -5.29 8.54 12.36
N LYS A 88 -5.70 7.85 13.43
CA LYS A 88 -5.92 8.43 14.78
C LYS A 88 -4.66 8.89 15.54
N ALA A 89 -3.45 8.51 15.12
CA ALA A 89 -2.23 8.86 15.86
C ALA A 89 -1.67 10.26 15.56
N SER A 90 -2.23 11.01 14.61
CA SER A 90 -1.62 12.27 14.13
C SER A 90 -2.36 13.55 14.54
N SER A 91 -3.51 13.45 15.20
CA SER A 91 -4.36 14.61 15.55
C SER A 91 -4.28 15.06 17.01
N PHE A 92 -3.43 14.46 17.85
CA PHE A 92 -3.38 14.76 19.29
C PHE A 92 -2.22 15.66 19.76
N ASN A 93 -1.33 16.10 18.86
CA ASN A 93 -0.15 16.91 19.23
C ASN A 93 -0.28 18.42 18.96
N GLN A 94 -1.49 18.97 18.82
CA GLN A 94 -1.69 20.43 18.56
C GLN A 94 -2.48 21.19 19.65
N PHE A 95 -2.84 20.58 20.78
CA PHE A 95 -3.66 21.26 21.81
C PHE A 95 -3.09 21.26 23.24
N SER A 96 -1.79 20.99 23.44
CA SER A 96 -1.20 20.97 24.78
C SER A 96 -0.35 22.20 25.14
N HIS A 97 -0.40 23.28 24.37
CA HIS A 97 0.18 24.58 24.76
C HIS A 97 -0.83 25.71 24.50
N SER A 98 -1.73 25.92 25.45
CA SER A 98 -2.44 27.17 25.70
C SER A 98 -2.74 27.25 27.19
#